data_AF-A0A520IC44-F1
#
_entry.id   AF-A0A520IC44-F1
#
_cell.length_a   1.000
_cell.length_b   1.000
_cell.length_c   1.000
_cell.angle_alpha   90.00
_cell.angle_beta   90.00
_cell.angle_gamma   90.00
#
_symmetry.space_group_name_H-M   'P 1'
#
loop_
_entity.id
_entity.type
_entity.pdbx_description
1 polymer ?
#
loop_
_entity_poly.entity_id
_entity_poly.type
_entity_poly.pdbx_seq_one_letter_code
_entity_poly.pdbx_strand_id
1 'polypeptide(L)' 'MSPDFDFALGETADMIRETTHRFSRERIAPLAARVDADDWFPRELWPDMGALGLH' A
#
# COMPACT_ATOMS: atom_id res chain seq x y z
N MET A 1 5.38 15.97 12.71
CA MET A 1 4.88 14.66 13.18
C MET A 1 3.42 14.64 12.82
N SER A 2 3.03 13.91 11.77
CA SER A 2 1.61 13.74 11.46
C SER A 2 0.95 13.04 12.65
N PRO A 3 -0.29 13.39 13.02
CA PRO A 3 -1.00 12.67 14.07
C PRO A 3 -1.05 11.18 13.71
N ASP A 4 -0.75 10.33 14.68
CA ASP A 4 -0.98 8.90 14.56
C ASP A 4 -2.50 8.72 14.48
N PHE A 5 -3.03 8.43 13.29
CA PHE A 5 -4.46 8.18 13.04
C PHE A 5 -4.86 6.80 13.59
N ASP A 6 -4.51 6.55 14.85
CA ASP A 6 -4.85 5.36 15.59
C ASP A 6 -6.20 5.57 16.30
N PHE A 7 -7.20 4.80 15.86
CA PHE A 7 -8.57 4.83 16.37
C PHE A 7 -8.90 3.61 17.22
N ALA A 8 -7.89 2.80 17.61
CA ALA A 8 -8.06 1.58 18.39
C ALA A 8 -9.12 0.62 17.80
N LEU A 9 -9.05 0.37 16.48
CA LEU A 9 -10.03 -0.46 15.75
C LEU A 9 -9.88 -1.96 15.99
N GLY A 10 -8.84 -2.38 16.73
CA GLY A 10 -8.55 -3.75 17.08
C GLY A 10 -7.60 -4.46 16.10
N GLU A 11 -7.15 -5.64 16.52
CA GLU A 11 -6.04 -6.38 15.92
C GLU A 11 -6.20 -6.65 14.41
N THR A 12 -7.40 -7.00 13.95
CA THR A 12 -7.67 -7.24 12.53
C THR A 12 -7.39 -6.00 11.68
N ALA A 13 -7.79 -4.82 12.16
CA ALA A 13 -7.55 -3.57 11.45
C ALA A 13 -6.05 -3.23 11.45
N ASP A 14 -5.34 -3.51 12.54
CA ASP A 14 -3.90 -3.30 12.65
C ASP A 14 -3.13 -4.20 11.69
N MET A 15 -3.53 -5.47 11.56
CA MET A 15 -2.94 -6.39 10.58
C MET A 15 -3.15 -5.92 9.13
N ILE A 16 -4.34 -5.41 8.81
CA ILE A 16 -4.62 -4.84 7.48
C ILE A 16 -3.75 -3.62 7.22
N ARG A 17 -3.64 -2.70 8.21
CA ARG A 17 -2.79 -1.50 8.10
C ARG A 17 -1.34 -1.86 7.86
N GLU A 18 -0.80 -2.78 8.66
CA GLU A 18 0.59 -3.21 8.54
C GLU A 18 0.87 -3.89 7.20
N THR A 19 -0.02 -4.79 6.75
CA THR A 19 0.10 -5.45 5.45
C THR A 19 0.09 -4.45 4.30
N THR A 20 -0.85 -3.51 4.33
CA THR A 20 -0.99 -2.46 3.30
C THR A 20 0.19 -1.49 3.32
N HIS A 21 0.66 -1.11 4.51
CA HIS A 21 1.81 -0.22 4.68
C HIS A 21 3.08 -0.85 4.09
N ARG A 22 3.35 -2.11 4.41
CA ARG A 22 4.51 -2.84 3.89
C ARG A 22 4.47 -2.96 2.38
N PHE A 23 3.34 -3.40 1.81
CA PHE A 23 3.18 -3.49 0.36
C PHE A 23 3.43 -2.13 -0.32
N SER A 24 2.86 -1.06 0.24
CA SER A 24 3.02 0.29 -0.30
C SER A 24 4.48 0.75 -0.24
N ARG A 25 5.18 0.51 0.87
CA ARG A 25 6.59 0.90 1.06
C ARG A 25 7.54 0.13 0.15
N GLU A 26 7.31 -1.16 -0.03
CA GLU A 26 8.25 -2.05 -0.72
C GLU A 26 7.97 -2.16 -2.21
N ARG A 27 6.70 -2.06 -2.64
CA ARG A 27 6.28 -2.32 -4.03
C ARG A 27 5.86 -1.04 -4.75
N ILE A 28 5.09 -0.16 -4.11
CA ILE A 28 4.54 1.04 -4.74
C ILE A 28 5.54 2.21 -4.68
N ALA A 29 6.10 2.50 -3.51
CA ALA A 29 6.94 3.68 -3.29
C ALA A 29 8.16 3.78 -4.23
N PRO A 30 8.87 2.68 -4.58
CA PRO A 30 9.97 2.75 -5.54
C PRO A 30 9.54 3.16 -6.96
N LEU A 31 8.28 2.93 -7.32
CA LEU A 31 7.73 3.22 -8.66
C LEU A 31 7.08 4.60 -8.73
N ALA A 32 6.72 5.19 -7.59
CA ALA A 32 5.87 6.38 -7.51
C ALA A 32 6.36 7.57 -8.37
N ALA A 33 7.66 7.89 -8.31
CA ALA A 33 8.22 9.01 -9.08
C ALA A 33 8.13 8.78 -10.60
N ARG A 34 8.29 7.53 -11.05
CA ARG A 34 8.16 7.18 -12.46
C ARG A 34 6.71 7.17 -12.90
N VAL A 35 5.83 6.60 -12.10
CA VAL A 35 4.37 6.58 -12.35
C VAL A 35 3.85 8.01 -12.59
N ASP A 36 4.28 8.95 -11.75
CA ASP A 36 3.93 10.37 -11.87
C ASP A 36 4.52 11.02 -13.14
N ALA A 37 5.82 10.82 -13.39
CA ALA A 37 6.51 11.43 -14.53
C ALA A 37 6.03 10.89 -15.89
N ASP A 38 5.72 9.60 -15.97
CA ASP A 38 5.39 8.90 -17.22
C ASP A 38 3.87 8.80 -17.46
N ASP A 39 3.01 9.26 -16.54
CA ASP A 39 1.55 9.00 -16.53
C ASP A 39 1.23 7.51 -16.75
N TRP A 40 1.99 6.65 -16.05
CA TRP A 40 2.03 5.22 -16.30
C TRP A 40 1.42 4.41 -15.16
N PHE A 41 0.53 3.49 -15.51
CA PHE A 41 -0.07 2.57 -14.55
C PHE A 41 0.67 1.21 -14.48
N PRO A 42 1.23 0.83 -13.32
CA PRO A 42 2.01 -0.40 -13.14
C PRO A 42 1.11 -1.63 -12.92
N ARG A 43 0.56 -2.17 -14.02
CA ARG A 43 -0.34 -3.34 -14.00
C ARG A 43 0.27 -4.59 -13.38
N GLU A 44 1.60 -4.69 -13.34
CA GLU A 44 2.34 -5.78 -12.70
C GLU A 44 2.07 -5.88 -11.19
N LEU A 45 1.58 -4.82 -10.55
CA LEU A 45 1.24 -4.85 -9.12
C LEU A 45 -0.08 -5.58 -8.82
N TRP A 46 -0.98 -5.70 -9.80
CA TRP A 46 -2.33 -6.24 -9.58
C TRP A 46 -2.35 -7.70 -9.09
N PRO A 47 -1.54 -8.63 -9.64
CA PRO A 47 -1.48 -9.99 -9.12
C PRO A 47 -1.06 -10.06 -7.64
N ASP A 48 -0.05 -9.27 -7.24
CA ASP A 48 0.42 -9.23 -5.84
C ASP A 48 -0.64 -8.61 -4.92
N MET A 49 -1.31 -7.54 -5.36
CA MET A 49 -2.45 -6.95 -4.65
C MET A 49 -3.59 -7.97 -4.51
N GLY A 50 -3.86 -8.75 -5.55
CA GLY A 50 -4.84 -9.83 -5.56
C GLY A 50 -4.54 -10.90 -4.50
N ALA A 51 -3.29 -11.33 -4.41
CA ALA A 51 -2.83 -12.30 -3.41
C ALA A 51 -2.98 -11.81 -1.97
N LEU A 52 -2.93 -10.48 -1.75
CA LEU A 52 -3.15 -9.84 -0.45
C LEU A 52 -4.62 -9.48 -0.18
N GLY A 53 -5.51 -9.64 -1.16
CA GLY A 53 -6.92 -9.24 -1.04
C GLY A 53 -7.16 -7.73 -1.13
N LEU A 54 -6.27 -6.98 -1.80
CA LEU A 54 -6.29 -5.50 -1.91
C LEU A 54 -6.92 -4.97 -3.24
N HIS A 55 -7.72 -5.78 -3.93
CA HIS A 55 -8.29 -5.46 -5.25
C HIS A 55 -9.74 -4.99 -5.19
#